data_AF-A0A3Q3E2Z5-F1
#
_entry.id   AF-A0A3Q3E2Z5-F1
#
_cell.length_a   1.000
_cell.length_b   1.000
_cell.length_c   1.000
_cell.angle_alpha   90.00
_cell.angle_beta   90.00
_cell.angle_gamma   90.00
#
_symmetry.space_group_name_H-M   'P 1'
#
loop_
_entity.id
_entity.type
_entity.pdbx_description
1 polymer ?
#
loop_
_entity_poly.entity_id
_entity_poly.type
_entity_poly.pdbx_seq_one_letter_code
_entity_poly.pdbx_strand_id
1 'polypeptide(L)'
;MAKLEEELFKTLQDLREEEFKEFKWFLNKVDNGEGLSGIAAAKLENAGRHNTVDLMVEKYQGPEGLRVLKKISRNDLMQHLQNLLLSLVNIKLW
;
A
#
# COMPACT_ATOMS: atom_id res chain seq x y z
N MET A 1 6.06 -6.18 -10.58
CA MET A 1 6.36 -5.56 -9.27
C MET A 1 6.55 -4.06 -9.38
N ALA A 2 7.43 -3.56 -10.26
CA ALA A 2 7.69 -2.11 -10.43
C ALA A 2 6.43 -1.21 -10.52
N LYS A 3 5.38 -1.64 -11.24
CA LYS A 3 4.15 -0.84 -11.36
C LYS A 3 3.33 -0.75 -10.06
N LEU A 4 3.43 -1.72 -9.15
CA LEU A 4 2.76 -1.66 -7.85
C LEU A 4 3.46 -0.68 -6.90
N GLU A 5 4.78 -0.74 -6.85
CA GLU A 5 5.61 0.19 -6.07
C GLU A 5 5.40 1.63 -6.52
N GLU A 6 5.38 1.88 -7.83
CA GLU A 6 5.18 3.22 -8.39
C GLU A 6 3.80 3.81 -8.02
N GLU A 7 2.73 3.01 -8.09
CA GLU A 7 1.37 3.45 -7.76
C GLU A 7 1.17 3.65 -6.25
N LEU A 8 1.78 2.79 -5.42
CA LEU A 8 1.86 3.01 -3.98
C LEU A 8 2.60 4.31 -3.67
N PHE A 9 3.72 4.56 -4.34
CA PHE A 9 4.50 5.76 -4.12
C PHE A 9 3.72 7.03 -4.48
N LYS A 10 3.08 7.08 -5.66
CA LYS A 10 2.20 8.19 -6.08
C LYS A 10 1.09 8.44 -5.07
N THR A 11 0.43 7.36 -4.63
CA THR A 11 -0.61 7.42 -3.59
C THR A 11 -0.11 8.08 -2.30
N LEU A 12 1.09 7.72 -1.84
CA LEU A 12 1.68 8.29 -0.62
C LEU A 12 2.16 9.73 -0.83
N GLN A 13 2.56 10.11 -2.05
CA GLN A 13 2.89 11.51 -2.36
C GLN A 13 1.67 12.43 -2.27
N ASP A 14 0.48 11.93 -2.61
CA ASP A 14 -0.77 12.70 -2.52
C ASP A 14 -1.28 12.85 -1.07
N LEU A 15 -0.66 12.17 -0.10
CA LEU A 15 -1.00 12.32 1.32
C LEU A 15 -0.25 13.51 1.93
N ARG A 16 -1.01 14.38 2.60
CA ARG A 16 -0.46 15.39 3.52
C ARG A 16 0.24 14.67 4.67
N GLU A 17 1.11 15.40 5.37
CA GLU A 17 1.98 14.79 6.38
C GLU A 17 1.19 14.13 7.54
N GLU A 18 0.09 14.73 7.97
CA GLU A 18 -0.77 14.13 9.01
C GLU A 18 -1.49 12.87 8.52
N GLU A 19 -1.97 12.87 7.28
CA GLU A 19 -2.58 11.70 6.64
C GLU A 19 -1.55 10.56 6.47
N PHE A 20 -0.29 10.92 6.19
CA PHE A 20 0.80 9.97 6.09
C PHE A 20 1.20 9.39 7.47
N LYS A 21 1.20 10.19 8.54
CA LYS A 21 1.41 9.69 9.90
C LYS A 21 0.31 8.71 10.33
N GLU A 22 -0.94 9.06 10.04
CA GLU A 22 -2.09 8.20 10.32
C GLU A 22 -2.01 6.89 9.51
N PHE A 23 -1.64 6.97 8.24
CA PHE A 23 -1.36 5.81 7.40
C PHE A 23 -0.31 4.87 8.01
N LYS A 24 0.81 5.41 8.52
CA LYS A 24 1.83 4.60 9.22
C LYS A 24 1.29 3.98 10.51
N TRP A 25 0.46 4.70 11.26
CA TRP A 25 -0.20 4.13 12.43
C TRP A 25 -1.09 2.94 12.05
N PHE A 26 -1.87 3.04 10.97
CA PHE A 26 -2.67 1.93 10.45
C PHE A 26 -1.81 0.74 10.03
N LEU A 27 -0.70 0.97 9.31
CA LEU A 27 0.23 -0.09 8.93
C LEU A 27 0.76 -0.88 10.13
N ASN A 28 0.92 -0.23 11.28
CA ASN A 28 1.31 -0.90 12.52
C ASN A 28 0.18 -1.75 13.12
N LYS A 29 -1.08 -1.33 12.93
CA LYS A 29 -2.27 -1.96 13.51
C LYS A 29 -2.93 -3.00 12.61
N VAL A 30 -2.38 -3.26 11.41
CA VAL A 30 -2.89 -4.32 10.54
C VAL A 30 -2.83 -5.64 11.28
N ASP A 31 -4.00 -6.20 11.53
CA ASP A 31 -4.20 -7.59 11.89
C ASP A 31 -5.39 -8.08 11.05
N ASN A 32 -5.21 -9.18 10.33
CA ASN A 32 -6.25 -9.75 9.50
C ASN A 32 -6.51 -11.24 9.77
N GLY A 33 -5.94 -11.80 10.84
CA GLY A 33 -6.19 -13.19 11.22
C GLY A 33 -5.64 -14.26 10.27
N GLU A 34 -5.15 -13.88 9.07
CA GLU A 34 -4.56 -14.77 8.06
C GLU A 34 -3.02 -14.77 8.10
N GLY A 35 -2.43 -14.39 9.22
CA GLY A 35 -0.97 -14.34 9.41
C GLY A 35 -0.28 -13.07 8.88
N LEU A 36 -1.02 -12.14 8.27
CA LEU A 36 -0.49 -10.81 7.98
C LEU A 36 -0.54 -9.96 9.26
N SER A 37 0.65 -9.70 9.78
CA SER A 37 0.87 -8.80 10.91
C SER A 37 1.31 -7.43 10.43
N GLY A 38 0.98 -6.40 11.20
CA GLY A 38 1.41 -5.04 10.96
C GLY A 38 2.93 -4.89 10.93
N ILE A 39 3.38 -3.78 10.35
CA ILE A 39 4.79 -3.40 10.33
C ILE A 39 5.14 -2.81 11.69
N ALA A 40 6.28 -3.20 12.26
CA ALA A 40 6.71 -2.72 13.58
C ALA A 40 6.84 -1.18 13.59
N ALA A 41 6.34 -0.54 14.66
CA ALA A 41 6.35 0.92 14.80
C ALA A 41 7.77 1.51 14.64
N ALA A 42 8.78 0.83 15.17
CA ALA A 42 10.19 1.22 15.05
C ALA A 42 10.68 1.31 13.59
N LYS A 43 10.13 0.49 12.68
CA LYS A 43 10.45 0.58 11.25
C LYS A 43 9.73 1.75 10.56
N LEU A 44 8.60 2.21 11.11
CA LEU A 44 7.74 3.23 10.51
C LEU A 44 7.99 4.64 11.05
N GLU A 45 8.49 4.78 12.29
CA GLU A 45 8.63 6.07 12.99
C GLU A 45 9.26 7.15 12.10
N ASN A 46 10.44 6.84 11.53
CA ASN A 46 11.19 7.74 10.64
C ASN A 46 11.14 7.33 9.16
N ALA A 47 10.27 6.40 8.78
CA ALA A 47 10.12 6.02 7.38
C ALA A 47 9.45 7.14 6.58
N GLY A 48 10.15 7.60 5.55
CA GLY A 48 9.60 8.43 4.49
C GLY A 48 8.80 7.59 3.49
N ARG A 49 8.16 8.26 2.53
CA ARG A 49 7.23 7.64 1.56
C ARG A 49 7.86 6.45 0.79
N HIS A 50 9.08 6.62 0.26
CA HIS A 50 9.81 5.53 -0.42
C HIS A 50 10.03 4.33 0.51
N ASN A 51 10.65 4.55 1.68
CA ASN A 51 10.92 3.47 2.63
C ASN A 51 9.63 2.76 3.07
N THR A 52 8.52 3.50 3.21
CA THR A 52 7.22 2.91 3.54
C THR A 52 6.70 2.02 2.41
N VAL A 53 6.88 2.39 1.14
CA VAL A 53 6.56 1.50 -0.01
C VAL A 53 7.38 0.22 0.06
N ASP A 54 8.69 0.33 0.27
CA ASP A 54 9.59 -0.83 0.36
C ASP A 54 9.14 -1.78 1.48
N LEU A 55 8.85 -1.23 2.67
CA LEU A 55 8.35 -2.00 3.81
C LEU A 55 7.01 -2.69 3.51
N MET A 56 6.12 -2.04 2.77
CA MET A 56 4.84 -2.63 2.37
C MET A 56 5.03 -3.78 1.39
N VAL A 57 5.90 -3.63 0.40
CA VAL A 57 6.17 -4.67 -0.60
C VAL A 57 6.92 -5.85 0.02
N GLU A 58 7.89 -5.58 0.88
CA GLU A 58 8.63 -6.60 1.64
C GLU A 58 7.68 -7.41 2.54
N LYS A 59 6.82 -6.73 3.30
CA LYS A 59 5.97 -7.36 4.31
C LYS A 59 4.74 -8.06 3.72
N TYR A 60 4.10 -7.45 2.72
CA TYR A 60 2.79 -7.88 2.21
C TYR A 60 2.85 -8.51 0.82
N GLN A 61 4.05 -8.76 0.28
CA GLN A 61 4.34 -9.56 -0.93
C GLN A 61 3.16 -9.70 -1.92
N GLY A 62 3.02 -8.76 -2.85
CA GLY A 62 2.01 -8.83 -3.91
C GLY A 62 0.66 -8.19 -3.54
N PRO A 63 -0.48 -8.75 -3.99
CA PRO A 63 -1.79 -8.07 -3.96
C PRO A 63 -2.36 -7.83 -2.55
N GLU A 64 -1.78 -8.40 -1.50
CA GLU A 64 -2.20 -8.14 -0.11
C GLU A 64 -1.83 -6.72 0.35
N GLY A 65 -0.77 -6.12 -0.19
CA GLY A 65 -0.47 -4.70 0.03
C GLY A 65 -1.59 -3.77 -0.44
N LEU A 66 -2.33 -4.18 -1.48
CA LEU A 66 -3.51 -3.45 -1.97
C LEU A 66 -4.73 -3.61 -1.04
N ARG A 67 -4.82 -4.72 -0.29
CA ARG A 67 -5.89 -4.92 0.72
C ARG A 67 -5.70 -4.01 1.92
N VAL A 68 -4.46 -3.65 2.26
CA VAL A 68 -4.20 -2.61 3.27
C VAL A 68 -4.75 -1.26 2.80
N LEU A 69 -4.57 -0.89 1.52
CA LEU A 69 -5.21 0.30 0.96
C LEU A 69 -6.75 0.24 1.01
N LYS A 70 -7.36 -0.95 0.82
CA LYS A 70 -8.82 -1.15 0.99
C LYS A 70 -9.30 -0.82 2.41
N LYS A 71 -8.51 -1.11 3.45
CA LYS A 71 -8.90 -0.87 4.86
C LYS A 71 -8.80 0.60 5.28
N ILE A 72 -7.97 1.41 4.61
CA ILE A 72 -7.72 2.81 4.98
C ILE A 72 -8.73 3.77 4.29
N SER A 73 -9.75 3.22 3.61
CA SER A 73 -10.93 3.93 3.12
C SER A 73 -10.66 5.10 2.14
N ARG A 74 -9.57 5.05 1.37
CA ARG A 74 -9.44 5.79 0.10
C ARG A 74 -10.01 4.94 -1.04
N ASN A 75 -11.34 4.83 -1.06
CA ASN A 75 -12.09 4.08 -2.08
C ASN A 75 -11.83 4.60 -3.51
N ASP A 76 -11.49 5.88 -3.65
CA ASP A 76 -11.04 6.54 -4.88
C ASP A 76 -9.76 5.93 -5.44
N LEU A 77 -8.75 5.72 -4.59
CA LEU A 77 -7.49 5.09 -4.98
C LEU A 77 -7.65 3.60 -5.23
N MET A 78 -8.49 2.93 -4.45
CA MET A 78 -8.82 1.51 -4.65
C MET A 78 -9.43 1.29 -6.04
N GLN A 79 -10.35 2.16 -6.46
CA GLN A 79 -10.94 2.11 -7.80
C GLN A 79 -9.88 2.34 -8.89
N HIS A 80 -8.98 3.30 -8.69
CA HIS A 80 -7.87 3.57 -9.62
C HIS A 80 -6.93 2.36 -9.75
N LEU A 81 -6.52 1.76 -8.62
CA LEU A 81 -5.65 0.59 -8.58
C LEU A 81 -6.32 -0.68 -9.12
N GLN A 82 -7.61 -0.90 -8.86
CA GLN A 82 -8.35 -2.00 -9.49
C GLN A 82 -8.41 -1.84 -11.00
N ASN A 83 -8.72 -0.64 -11.50
CA ASN A 83 -8.74 -0.36 -12.93
C ASN A 83 -7.36 -0.54 -13.57
N LEU A 84 -6.30 -0.17 -12.85
CA LEU A 84 -4.92 -0.32 -13.28
C LEU A 84 -4.45 -1.78 -13.28
N LEU A 85 -4.90 -2.61 -12.33
CA LEU A 85 -4.65 -4.06 -12.35
C LEU A 85 -5.44 -4.78 -13.44
N LEU A 86 -6.71 -4.42 -13.64
CA LEU A 86 -7.55 -4.98 -14.70
C LEU A 86 -7.00 -4.65 -16.09
N SER A 87 -6.48 -3.43 -16.28
CA SER A 87 -5.83 -3.05 -17.55
C SER A 87 -4.49 -3.76 -17.80
N LEU A 88 -3.76 -4.16 -16.75
CA LEU A 88 -2.52 -4.93 -16.90
C LEU A 88 -2.74 -6.39 -17.26
N VAL A 89 -3.86 -6.97 -16.82
CA VAL A 89 -4.21 -8.36 -17.15
C VAL A 89 -4.77 -8.46 -18.58
N ASN A 90 -5.41 -7.41 -19.10
CA ASN A 90 -5.94 -7.37 -20.47
C ASN A 90 -4.90 -7.16 -21.58
N ILE A 91 -3.63 -6.86 -21.26
CA ILE A 91 -2.58 -6.63 -22.27
C ILE A 91 -1.73 -7.90 -22.56
N LYS A 92 -2.02 -9.05 -21.91
CA LYS A 92 -1.31 -10.33 -22.15
C LYS A 92 -2.15 -11.42 -22.85
N LEU A 93 -3.14 -11.03 -23.66
CA LEU A 93 -3.92 -11.95 -24.49
C LEU A 93 -3.92 -11.54 -25.96
N TRP A 94 -2.72 -11.38 -26.55
CA TRP A 94 -2.41 -11.53 -27.98
C TRP A 94 -0.97 -12.02 -28.11
#